data_AF-A0A8T3SZ19-F1
#
_entry.id   AF-A0A8T3SZ19-F1
#
_cell.length_a   1.000
_cell.length_b   1.000
_cell.length_c   1.000
_cell.angle_alpha   90.00
_cell.angle_beta   90.00
_cell.angle_gamma   90.00
#
_symmetry.space_group_name_H-M   'P 1'
#
loop_
_entity.id
_entity.type
_entity.pdbx_description
1 polymer ?
#
loop_
_entity_poly.entity_id
_entity_poly.type
_entity_poly.pdbx_seq_one_letter_code
_entity_poly.pdbx_strand_id
1 'polypeptide(L)'
;VRGELPADHERVFTYSLVEPDADVAAEAATYRPAFSHLALLEQIPGVDLVERVSAEKGAPLTDRERAIVDERRAAARAWLEAYAPERARLAVQRDALPAAASEADDDQRTYLAALAPALEAVAWNGEALQAAIFAKATERDLPAGRAFAALYLAFLGRTSGPRAGWLLAALDRGFVLGRLREAGT
;
A
#
# COMPACT_ATOMS: atom_id res chain seq x y z
N VAL A 1 -23.60 5.61 -11.36
CA VAL A 1 -23.22 4.19 -11.36
C VAL A 1 -21.70 4.11 -11.31
N ARG A 2 -21.12 3.88 -10.12
CA ARG A 2 -19.69 3.60 -9.96
C ARG A 2 -19.57 2.07 -9.82
N GLY A 3 -18.86 1.43 -10.75
CA GLY A 3 -18.39 0.06 -10.54
C GLY A 3 -19.26 -1.09 -11.05
N GLU A 4 -20.29 -0.85 -11.87
CA GLU A 4 -20.88 -1.96 -12.62
C GLU A 4 -19.92 -2.38 -13.73
N LEU A 5 -19.40 -3.60 -13.63
CA LEU A 5 -18.67 -4.23 -14.73
C LEU A 5 -19.63 -4.33 -15.94
N PRO A 6 -19.14 -4.09 -17.17
CA PRO A 6 -19.94 -4.34 -18.36
C PRO A 6 -20.56 -5.73 -18.29
N ALA A 7 -21.78 -5.88 -18.82
CA ALA A 7 -22.51 -7.15 -18.80
C ALA A 7 -21.71 -8.34 -19.37
N ASP A 8 -20.66 -8.06 -20.14
CA ASP A 8 -19.76 -9.06 -20.73
C ASP A 8 -18.27 -8.68 -20.53
N HIS A 9 -17.85 -8.57 -19.26
CA HIS A 9 -16.47 -8.25 -18.90
C HIS A 9 -15.46 -9.32 -19.38
N GLU A 10 -15.89 -10.58 -19.53
CA GLU A 10 -15.06 -11.64 -20.09
C GLU A 10 -14.69 -11.33 -21.55
N ARG A 11 -15.65 -10.97 -22.42
CA ARG A 11 -15.32 -10.58 -23.79
C ARG A 11 -14.45 -9.34 -23.87
N VAL A 12 -14.70 -8.35 -23.00
CA VAL A 12 -13.84 -7.15 -22.94
C VAL A 12 -12.40 -7.55 -22.60
N PHE A 13 -12.21 -8.46 -21.65
CA PHE A 13 -10.89 -8.98 -21.32
C PHE A 13 -10.28 -9.75 -22.50
N THR A 14 -11.02 -10.67 -23.12
CA THR A 14 -10.58 -11.42 -24.31
C THR A 14 -10.09 -10.50 -25.43
N TYR A 15 -10.86 -9.45 -25.78
CA TYR A 15 -10.47 -8.51 -26.83
C TYR A 15 -9.30 -7.59 -26.46
N SER A 16 -8.92 -7.54 -25.18
CA SER A 16 -7.74 -6.79 -24.73
C SER A 16 -6.45 -7.60 -24.77
N LEU A 17 -6.53 -8.93 -24.95
CA LEU A 17 -5.36 -9.78 -25.12
C LEU A 17 -4.71 -9.52 -26.48
N VAL A 18 -3.39 -9.32 -26.47
CA VAL A 18 -2.59 -9.01 -27.66
C VAL A 18 -2.33 -10.26 -28.49
N GLU A 19 -2.12 -11.40 -27.82
CA GLU A 19 -1.84 -12.69 -28.47
C GLU A 19 -3.15 -13.35 -28.92
N PRO A 20 -3.35 -13.61 -30.22
CA PRO A 20 -4.61 -14.15 -30.76
C PRO A 20 -4.97 -15.55 -30.23
N ASP A 21 -3.98 -16.31 -29.76
CA ASP A 21 -4.09 -17.67 -29.25
C ASP A 21 -3.93 -17.76 -27.72
N ALA A 22 -3.98 -16.63 -27.01
CA ALA A 22 -3.92 -16.60 -25.57
C ALA A 22 -5.03 -17.45 -24.93
N ASP A 23 -4.67 -18.27 -23.94
CA ASP A 23 -5.64 -18.89 -23.04
C ASP A 23 -6.24 -17.80 -22.13
N VAL A 24 -7.47 -17.39 -22.45
CA VAL A 24 -8.21 -16.35 -21.74
C VAL A 24 -8.36 -16.67 -20.26
N ALA A 25 -8.66 -17.93 -19.92
CA ALA A 25 -8.90 -18.32 -18.53
C ALA A 25 -7.59 -18.32 -17.74
N ALA A 26 -6.52 -18.83 -18.32
CA ALA A 26 -5.19 -18.78 -17.70
C ALA A 26 -4.69 -17.34 -17.53
N GLU A 27 -4.86 -16.49 -18.54
CA GLU A 27 -4.52 -15.08 -18.45
C GLU A 27 -5.38 -14.39 -17.39
N ALA A 28 -6.69 -14.62 -17.32
CA ALA A 28 -7.54 -14.01 -16.29
C ALA A 28 -7.12 -14.41 -14.86
N ALA A 29 -6.72 -15.66 -14.65
CA ALA A 29 -6.26 -16.18 -13.36
C ALA A 29 -4.85 -15.75 -12.96
N THR A 30 -4.05 -15.25 -13.91
CA THR A 30 -2.64 -14.89 -13.67
C THR A 30 -2.54 -13.76 -12.65
N TYR A 31 -1.67 -13.93 -11.64
CA TYR A 31 -1.47 -12.93 -10.60
C TYR A 31 -0.89 -11.63 -11.17
N ARG A 32 -1.52 -10.49 -10.85
CA ARG A 32 -1.08 -9.17 -11.29
C ARG A 32 -1.12 -8.18 -10.12
N PRO A 33 0.02 -7.85 -9.50
CA PRO A 33 0.06 -6.80 -8.49
C PRO A 33 -0.50 -5.48 -9.03
N ALA A 34 -1.24 -4.78 -8.16
CA ALA A 34 -1.77 -3.46 -8.48
C ALA A 34 -0.62 -2.50 -8.83
N PHE A 35 -0.80 -1.71 -9.89
CA PHE A 35 0.24 -0.78 -10.36
C PHE A 35 0.68 0.20 -9.26
N SER A 36 -0.28 0.74 -8.50
CA SER A 36 0.01 1.65 -7.39
C SER A 36 0.80 0.99 -6.26
N HIS A 37 0.64 -0.32 -6.06
CA HIS A 37 1.42 -1.08 -5.09
C HIS A 37 2.87 -1.27 -5.57
N LEU A 38 3.06 -1.61 -6.84
CA LEU A 38 4.41 -1.67 -7.44
C LEU A 38 5.11 -0.30 -7.38
N ALA A 39 4.40 0.78 -7.72
CA ALA A 39 4.92 2.14 -7.62
C ALA A 39 5.25 2.54 -6.17
N LEU A 40 4.52 2.03 -5.17
CA LEU A 40 4.87 2.18 -3.75
C LEU A 40 6.18 1.43 -3.45
N LEU A 41 6.28 0.15 -3.79
CA LEU A 41 7.44 -0.69 -3.46
C LEU A 41 8.73 -0.19 -4.12
N GLU A 42 8.68 0.28 -5.37
CA GLU A 42 9.84 0.86 -6.08
C GLU A 42 10.43 2.09 -5.39
N GLN A 43 9.67 2.77 -4.53
CA GLN A 43 10.12 3.96 -3.81
C GLN A 43 10.69 3.64 -2.43
N ILE A 44 10.63 2.39 -1.95
CA ILE A 44 11.12 2.03 -0.61
C ILE A 44 12.55 1.48 -0.72
N PRO A 45 13.56 2.18 -0.18
CA PRO A 45 14.94 1.71 -0.24
C PRO A 45 15.12 0.35 0.44
N GLY A 46 15.83 -0.56 -0.24
CA GLY A 46 16.21 -1.88 0.28
C GLY A 46 15.13 -2.95 0.20
N VAL A 47 13.95 -2.66 -0.37
CA VAL A 47 12.90 -3.67 -0.58
C VAL A 47 13.23 -4.56 -1.78
N ASP A 48 13.25 -5.87 -1.58
CA ASP A 48 13.14 -6.83 -2.68
C ASP A 48 11.67 -6.95 -3.10
N LEU A 49 11.33 -6.27 -4.20
CA LEU A 49 9.97 -6.24 -4.73
C LEU A 49 9.46 -7.63 -5.12
N VAL A 50 10.29 -8.48 -5.71
CA VAL A 50 9.88 -9.80 -6.21
C VAL A 50 9.58 -10.72 -5.03
N GLU A 51 10.47 -10.76 -4.05
CA GLU A 51 10.24 -11.48 -2.80
C GLU A 51 8.93 -11.00 -2.16
N ARG A 52 8.73 -9.67 -2.14
CA ARG A 52 7.58 -9.06 -1.51
C ARG A 52 6.25 -9.49 -2.14
N VAL A 53 6.12 -9.35 -3.46
CA VAL A 53 4.88 -9.71 -4.15
C VAL A 53 4.67 -11.23 -4.18
N SER A 54 5.73 -12.03 -4.13
CA SER A 54 5.63 -13.50 -3.97
C SER A 54 5.06 -13.86 -2.60
N ALA A 55 5.55 -13.22 -1.53
CA ALA A 55 5.05 -13.42 -0.18
C ALA A 55 3.57 -12.98 -0.05
N GLU A 56 3.20 -11.86 -0.68
CA GLU A 56 1.81 -11.38 -0.73
C GLU A 56 0.89 -12.28 -1.54
N LYS A 57 1.40 -12.88 -2.64
CA LYS A 57 0.68 -13.91 -3.40
C LYS A 57 0.51 -15.21 -2.59
N GLY A 58 1.43 -15.50 -1.68
CA GLY A 58 1.48 -16.74 -0.91
C GLY A 58 2.09 -17.93 -1.67
N ALA A 59 2.70 -17.69 -2.83
CA ALA A 59 3.36 -18.70 -3.65
C ALA A 59 4.45 -18.05 -4.53
N PRO A 60 5.46 -18.82 -5.00
CA PRO A 60 6.40 -18.32 -5.99
C PRO A 60 5.71 -17.78 -7.25
N LEU A 61 6.29 -16.75 -7.85
CA LEU A 61 5.85 -16.28 -9.17
C LEU A 61 6.21 -17.31 -10.25
N THR A 62 5.27 -17.58 -11.15
CA THR A 62 5.53 -18.28 -12.40
C THR A 62 6.37 -17.39 -13.34
N ASP A 63 6.94 -17.97 -14.40
CA ASP A 63 7.70 -17.19 -15.39
C ASP A 63 6.84 -16.10 -16.05
N ARG A 64 5.56 -16.43 -16.32
CA ARG A 64 4.59 -15.47 -16.87
C ARG A 64 4.32 -14.32 -15.90
N GLU A 65 4.08 -14.62 -14.62
CA GLU A 65 3.85 -13.59 -13.60
C GLU A 65 5.10 -12.74 -13.34
N ARG A 66 6.28 -13.34 -13.37
CA ARG A 66 7.55 -12.61 -13.26
C ARG A 66 7.71 -11.63 -14.41
N ALA A 67 7.47 -12.06 -15.64
CA ALA A 67 7.50 -11.18 -16.81
C ALA A 67 6.51 -10.00 -16.66
N ILE A 68 5.29 -10.28 -16.18
CA ILE A 68 4.29 -9.23 -15.91
C ILE A 68 4.77 -8.27 -14.81
N VAL A 69 5.36 -8.77 -13.73
CA VAL A 69 5.88 -7.93 -12.65
C VAL A 69 7.02 -7.05 -13.16
N ASP A 70 7.94 -7.61 -13.95
CA ASP A 70 9.08 -6.90 -14.53
C ASP A 70 8.66 -5.79 -15.52
N GLU A 71 7.68 -6.08 -16.38
CA GLU A 71 7.08 -5.09 -17.27
C GLU A 71 6.41 -3.96 -16.47
N ARG A 72 5.55 -4.32 -15.50
CA ARG A 72 4.76 -3.35 -14.74
C ARG A 72 5.63 -2.50 -13.82
N ARG A 73 6.70 -3.05 -13.24
CA ARG A 73 7.63 -2.26 -12.42
C ARG A 73 8.49 -1.33 -13.29
N ALA A 74 8.85 -1.72 -14.51
CA ALA A 74 9.52 -0.82 -15.46
C ALA A 74 8.61 0.35 -15.82
N ALA A 75 7.32 0.07 -16.09
CA ALA A 75 6.32 1.11 -16.30
C ALA A 75 6.11 2.00 -15.06
N ALA A 76 6.10 1.42 -13.86
CA ALA A 76 5.99 2.18 -12.61
C ALA A 76 7.19 3.12 -12.40
N ARG A 77 8.42 2.66 -12.65
CA ARG A 77 9.62 3.52 -12.61
C ARG A 77 9.56 4.65 -13.62
N ALA A 78 9.22 4.35 -14.88
CA ALA A 78 9.10 5.37 -15.93
C ALA A 78 8.01 6.41 -15.58
N TRP A 79 6.90 5.94 -15.00
CA TRP A 79 5.84 6.83 -14.52
C TRP A 79 6.30 7.71 -13.35
N LEU A 80 6.98 7.14 -12.35
CA LEU A 80 7.55 7.89 -11.21
C LEU A 80 8.51 9.00 -11.64
N GLU A 81 9.32 8.72 -12.66
CA GLU A 81 10.29 9.64 -13.21
C GLU A 81 9.63 10.78 -14.00
N ALA A 82 8.79 10.45 -14.98
CA ALA A 82 8.35 11.41 -16.00
C ALA A 82 6.95 12.00 -15.78
N TYR A 83 6.09 11.35 -15.00
CA TYR A 83 4.65 11.67 -14.97
C TYR A 83 4.02 11.73 -13.58
N ALA A 84 4.65 11.15 -12.56
CA ALA A 84 4.06 11.06 -11.24
C ALA A 84 3.91 12.45 -10.62
N PRO A 85 2.71 12.81 -10.13
CA PRO A 85 2.53 14.04 -9.41
C PRO A 85 3.28 13.97 -8.07
N GLU A 86 3.62 15.12 -7.49
CA GLU A 86 4.39 15.17 -6.23
C GLU A 86 3.73 14.38 -5.09
N ARG A 87 2.40 14.38 -5.02
CA ARG A 87 1.63 13.57 -4.05
C ARG A 87 1.84 12.06 -4.17
N ALA A 88 2.28 11.56 -5.33
CA ALA A 88 2.58 10.15 -5.55
C ALA A 88 4.02 9.79 -5.19
N ARG A 89 4.90 10.79 -5.06
CA ARG A 89 6.26 10.61 -4.55
C ARG A 89 6.21 10.42 -3.05
N LEU A 90 6.92 9.41 -2.57
CA LEU A 90 6.99 9.03 -1.18
C LEU A 90 8.33 9.48 -0.60
N ALA A 91 8.24 10.28 0.45
CA ALA A 91 9.37 10.64 1.30
C ALA A 91 9.02 10.21 2.72
N VAL A 92 9.39 8.97 3.08
CA VAL A 92 9.24 8.51 4.46
C VAL A 92 10.34 9.17 5.29
N GLN A 93 9.94 9.99 6.26
CA GLN A 93 10.89 10.68 7.13
C GLN A 93 11.42 9.68 8.15
N ARG A 94 12.68 9.22 8.00
CA ARG A 94 13.26 8.16 8.84
C ARG A 94 13.96 8.67 10.09
N ASP A 95 14.62 9.81 9.98
CA ASP A 95 15.55 10.29 11.03
C ASP A 95 14.84 10.98 12.20
N ALA A 96 13.67 11.58 11.95
CA ALA A 96 12.87 12.26 12.96
C ALA A 96 11.38 12.21 12.62
N LEU A 97 10.53 12.43 13.63
CA LEU A 97 9.12 12.69 13.42
C LEU A 97 8.94 13.93 12.52
N PRO A 98 8.10 13.89 11.47
CA PRO A 98 7.82 15.05 10.65
C PRO A 98 7.26 16.20 11.49
N ALA A 99 7.66 17.45 11.23
CA ALA A 99 7.11 18.61 11.93
C ALA A 99 5.58 18.68 11.84
N ALA A 100 5.01 18.31 10.68
CA ALA A 100 3.56 18.26 10.48
C ALA A 100 2.84 17.26 11.41
N ALA A 101 3.53 16.32 12.05
CA ALA A 101 2.93 15.45 13.06
C ALA A 101 2.38 16.23 14.26
N SER A 102 2.88 17.44 14.54
CA SER A 102 2.32 18.31 15.59
C SER A 102 0.91 18.82 15.25
N GLU A 103 0.46 18.70 14.00
CA GLU A 103 -0.91 19.04 13.58
C GLU A 103 -1.95 18.00 14.02
N ALA A 104 -1.51 16.80 14.42
CA ALA A 104 -2.41 15.82 14.99
C ALA A 104 -3.04 16.36 16.28
N ASP A 105 -4.34 16.19 16.46
CA ASP A 105 -5.02 16.52 17.73
C ASP A 105 -4.95 15.37 18.75
N ASP A 106 -5.50 15.57 19.95
CA ASP A 106 -5.42 14.61 21.05
C ASP A 106 -6.06 13.26 20.71
N ASP A 107 -7.18 13.27 19.96
CA ASP A 107 -7.84 12.04 19.50
C ASP A 107 -6.96 11.27 18.53
N GLN A 108 -6.31 11.98 17.60
CA GLN A 108 -5.38 11.39 16.64
C GLN A 108 -4.12 10.84 17.31
N ARG A 109 -3.53 11.56 18.28
CA ARG A 109 -2.39 11.07 19.09
C ARG A 109 -2.76 9.81 19.87
N THR A 110 -3.89 9.84 20.57
CA THR A 110 -4.37 8.69 21.36
C THR A 110 -4.67 7.48 20.47
N TYR A 111 -5.19 7.71 19.26
CA TYR A 111 -5.36 6.68 18.24
C TYR A 111 -4.01 6.08 17.80
N LEU A 112 -3.02 6.90 17.45
CA LEU A 112 -1.69 6.43 17.02
C LEU A 112 -0.99 5.61 18.11
N ALA A 113 -1.02 6.09 19.36
CA ALA A 113 -0.47 5.40 20.51
C ALA A 113 -1.10 4.00 20.69
N ALA A 114 -2.41 3.90 20.51
CA ALA A 114 -3.14 2.64 20.66
C ALA A 114 -3.13 1.73 19.44
N LEU A 115 -2.81 2.28 18.27
CA LEU A 115 -2.62 1.50 17.06
C LEU A 115 -1.35 0.66 17.16
N ALA A 116 -0.27 1.18 17.76
CA ALA A 116 0.99 0.44 17.93
C ALA A 116 0.80 -0.97 18.53
N PRO A 117 0.21 -1.15 19.73
CA PRO A 117 -0.03 -2.49 20.29
C PRO A 117 -1.03 -3.32 19.47
N ALA A 118 -1.97 -2.69 18.75
CA ALA A 118 -2.90 -3.43 17.90
C ALA A 118 -2.22 -4.04 16.68
N LEU A 119 -1.23 -3.34 16.10
CA LEU A 119 -0.45 -3.87 14.98
C LEU A 119 0.50 -4.99 15.40
N GLU A 120 0.89 -5.06 16.67
CA GLU A 120 1.73 -6.16 17.18
C GLU A 120 1.00 -7.51 17.18
N ALA A 121 -0.33 -7.49 17.28
CA ALA A 121 -1.18 -8.68 17.39
C ALA A 121 -1.66 -9.24 16.05
N VAL A 122 -1.30 -8.62 14.92
CA VAL A 122 -1.77 -9.03 13.59
C VAL A 122 -0.62 -9.49 12.70
N ALA A 123 -0.96 -10.22 11.63
CA ALA A 123 0.01 -10.60 10.62
C ALA A 123 0.62 -9.34 9.96
N TRP A 124 1.94 -9.35 9.72
CA TRP A 124 2.66 -8.20 9.17
C TRP A 124 2.56 -8.13 7.64
N ASN A 125 1.33 -8.02 7.14
CA ASN A 125 1.04 -7.88 5.72
C ASN A 125 0.04 -6.73 5.47
N GLY A 126 -0.01 -6.25 4.23
CA GLY A 126 -0.78 -5.05 3.89
C GLY A 126 -2.27 -5.15 4.23
N GLU A 127 -2.88 -6.32 4.05
CA GLU A 127 -4.30 -6.54 4.30
C GLU A 127 -4.61 -6.53 5.81
N ALA A 128 -3.89 -7.33 6.59
CA ALA A 128 -4.07 -7.40 8.04
C ALA A 128 -3.79 -6.07 8.73
N LEU A 129 -2.74 -5.34 8.30
CA LEU A 129 -2.45 -4.00 8.83
C LEU A 129 -3.53 -2.99 8.42
N GLN A 130 -4.01 -3.02 7.18
CA GLN A 130 -5.10 -2.14 6.73
C GLN A 130 -6.39 -2.39 7.54
N ALA A 131 -6.73 -3.65 7.78
CA ALA A 131 -7.88 -4.03 8.59
C ALA A 131 -7.74 -3.55 10.04
N ALA A 132 -6.55 -3.72 10.64
CA ALA A 132 -6.27 -3.26 12.00
C ALA A 132 -6.36 -1.73 12.14
N ILE A 133 -5.88 -0.98 11.14
CA ILE A 133 -5.99 0.48 11.09
C ILE A 133 -7.46 0.92 11.15
N PHE A 134 -8.32 0.32 10.32
CA PHE A 134 -9.76 0.60 10.33
C PHE A 134 -10.42 0.18 11.64
N ALA A 135 -10.18 -1.05 12.09
CA ALA A 135 -10.77 -1.58 13.31
C ALA A 135 -10.45 -0.70 14.53
N LYS A 136 -9.20 -0.25 14.65
CA LYS A 136 -8.79 0.64 15.74
C LYS A 136 -9.42 2.03 15.63
N ALA A 137 -9.63 2.53 14.41
CA ALA A 137 -10.30 3.82 14.21
C ALA A 137 -11.76 3.74 14.67
N THR A 138 -12.45 2.66 14.30
CA THR A 138 -13.83 2.38 14.76
C THR A 138 -13.92 2.21 16.27
N GLU A 139 -13.00 1.46 16.89
CA GLU A 139 -12.96 1.29 18.36
C GLU A 139 -12.84 2.63 19.11
N ARG A 140 -12.16 3.62 18.50
CA ARG A 140 -11.93 4.95 19.08
C ARG A 140 -12.92 6.01 18.64
N ASP A 141 -13.96 5.61 17.91
CA ASP A 141 -14.93 6.53 17.31
C ASP A 141 -14.26 7.65 16.48
N LEU A 142 -13.09 7.35 15.89
CA LEU A 142 -12.34 8.30 15.06
C LEU A 142 -12.71 8.07 13.60
N PRO A 143 -13.24 9.09 12.88
CA PRO A 143 -13.55 8.95 11.46
C PRO A 143 -12.34 8.46 10.68
N ALA A 144 -12.53 7.48 9.80
CA ALA A 144 -11.44 6.83 9.08
C ALA A 144 -10.51 7.83 8.39
N GLY A 145 -11.05 8.87 7.75
CA GLY A 145 -10.24 9.92 7.12
C GLY A 145 -9.28 10.62 8.08
N ARG A 146 -9.70 10.88 9.32
CA ARG A 146 -8.85 11.47 10.37
C ARG A 146 -7.81 10.48 10.89
N ALA A 147 -8.16 9.21 11.03
CA ALA A 147 -7.23 8.14 11.40
C ALA A 147 -6.10 7.97 10.36
N PHE A 148 -6.45 7.93 9.07
CA PHE A 148 -5.45 7.88 7.99
C PHE A 148 -4.63 9.16 7.89
N ALA A 149 -5.24 10.34 8.07
CA ALA A 149 -4.51 11.60 8.09
C ALA A 149 -3.43 11.60 9.19
N ALA A 150 -3.76 11.13 10.41
CA ALA A 150 -2.80 11.02 11.51
C ALA A 150 -1.61 10.11 11.15
N LEU A 151 -1.87 8.97 10.52
CA LEU A 151 -0.83 8.08 10.01
C LEU A 151 0.06 8.78 8.99
N TYR A 152 -0.51 9.44 7.98
CA TYR A 152 0.29 10.09 6.96
C TYR A 152 1.07 11.29 7.51
N LEU A 153 0.55 12.00 8.51
CA LEU A 153 1.30 13.06 9.19
C LEU A 153 2.53 12.48 9.89
N ALA A 154 2.38 11.36 10.62
CA ALA A 154 3.47 10.71 11.33
C ALA A 154 4.55 10.11 10.40
N PHE A 155 4.18 9.59 9.23
CA PHE A 155 5.10 8.87 8.35
C PHE A 155 5.60 9.70 7.16
N LEU A 156 4.75 10.55 6.59
CA LEU A 156 4.98 11.27 5.34
C LEU A 156 4.99 12.79 5.50
N GLY A 157 4.56 13.32 6.65
CA GLY A 157 4.43 14.76 6.89
C GLY A 157 3.32 15.44 6.07
N ARG A 158 2.28 14.70 5.68
CA ARG A 158 1.13 15.20 4.92
C ARG A 158 -0.13 14.40 5.27
N THR A 159 -1.31 14.88 4.91
CA THR A 159 -2.59 14.25 5.33
C THR A 159 -3.12 13.16 4.40
N SER A 160 -2.41 12.83 3.32
CA SER A 160 -2.83 11.81 2.35
C SER A 160 -1.66 10.99 1.82
N GLY A 161 -1.94 9.77 1.37
CA GLY A 161 -0.92 8.83 0.93
C GLY A 161 -1.48 7.58 0.25
N PRO A 162 -0.59 6.63 -0.08
CA PRO A 162 -0.97 5.32 -0.61
C PRO A 162 -1.68 4.51 0.48
N ARG A 163 -2.25 3.35 0.14
CA ARG A 163 -2.92 2.48 1.12
C ARG A 163 -2.03 2.22 2.34
N ALA A 164 -2.45 2.72 3.50
CA ALA A 164 -1.59 2.78 4.69
C ALA A 164 -1.12 1.40 5.16
N GLY A 165 -1.95 0.36 5.12
CA GLY A 165 -1.54 -0.99 5.50
C GLY A 165 -0.37 -1.50 4.65
N TRP A 166 -0.41 -1.26 3.33
CA TRP A 166 0.70 -1.65 2.44
C TRP A 166 1.93 -0.77 2.61
N LEU A 167 1.75 0.52 2.88
CA LEU A 167 2.85 1.42 3.23
C LEU A 167 3.57 0.92 4.49
N LEU A 168 2.83 0.70 5.58
CA LEU A 168 3.40 0.25 6.85
C LEU A 168 4.04 -1.14 6.71
N ALA A 169 3.39 -2.04 5.97
CA ALA A 169 3.96 -3.36 5.74
C ALA A 169 5.34 -3.26 5.08
N ALA A 170 5.49 -2.37 4.08
CA ALA A 170 6.73 -2.23 3.30
C ALA A 170 7.88 -1.59 4.08
N LEU A 171 7.61 -1.06 5.27
CA LEU A 171 8.61 -0.47 6.16
C LEU A 171 9.08 -1.47 7.22
N ASP A 172 10.21 -1.16 7.84
CA ASP A 172 10.70 -1.94 8.97
C ASP A 172 9.67 -1.93 10.12
N ARG A 173 9.41 -3.12 10.68
CA ARG A 173 8.41 -3.30 11.73
C ARG A 173 8.75 -2.51 12.99
N GLY A 174 10.01 -2.52 13.41
CA GLY A 174 10.48 -1.79 14.58
C GLY A 174 10.30 -0.28 14.40
N PHE A 175 10.68 0.23 13.23
CA PHE A 175 10.48 1.62 12.83
C PHE A 175 9.00 2.03 12.90
N VAL A 176 8.09 1.25 12.31
CA VAL A 176 6.66 1.56 12.31
C VAL A 176 6.10 1.65 13.73
N LEU A 177 6.38 0.64 14.57
CA LEU A 177 5.87 0.60 15.94
C LEU A 177 6.48 1.71 16.81
N GLY A 178 7.77 2.01 16.63
CA GLY A 178 8.44 3.13 17.29
C GLY A 178 7.82 4.47 16.89
N ARG A 179 7.64 4.70 15.59
CA ARG A 179 7.06 5.94 15.06
C ARG A 179 5.63 6.17 15.53
N LEU A 180 4.81 5.12 15.61
CA LEU A 180 3.44 5.24 16.13
C LEU A 180 3.40 5.64 17.61
N ARG A 181 4.32 5.12 18.42
CA ARG A 181 4.45 5.49 19.83
C ARG A 181 4.94 6.92 20.00
N GLU A 182 5.96 7.31 19.24
CA GLU A 182 6.51 8.67 19.22
C GLU A 182 5.46 9.70 18.78
N ALA A 183 4.70 9.41 17.73
CA ALA A 183 3.64 10.31 17.24
C ALA A 183 2.39 10.31 18.12
N GLY A 184 2.29 9.36 19.07
CA GLY A 184 1.17 9.23 19.99
C GLY A 184 1.37 9.91 21.35
N THR A 185 2.54 10.50 21.59
CA THR A 185 2.82 11.36 22.76
C THR A 185 2.38 12.78 22.51
#